data_AF-A0AAV6UDN4-F1
#
_entry.id   AF-A0AAV6UDN4-F1
#
_cell.length_a   1.000
_cell.length_b   1.000
_cell.length_c   1.000
_cell.angle_alpha   90.00
_cell.angle_beta   90.00
_cell.angle_gamma   90.00
#
_symmetry.space_group_name_H-M   'P 1'
#
loop_
_entity.id
_entity.type
_entity.pdbx_description
1 polymer ?
#
loop_
_entity_poly.entity_id
_entity_poly.type
_entity_poly.pdbx_seq_one_letter_code
_entity_poly.pdbx_strand_id
1 'polypeptide(L)'
;MYAGFGISIICVLVHLDYVFLSEQGKSYDEYSLFRITPKNQSHLDYLSNLSKTTSGEYDFWLLTTSVNHPADVMIAPPVKQGLIRYLNTVKMPFSVLIDNIGEKIKEDKLSSVETPPALEFFAAYQDIEDVSDLIN
;
A
#
# COMPACT_ATOMS: atom_id res chain seq x y z
N MET A 1 15.78 -36.80 48.51
CA MET A 1 16.91 -35.84 48.51
C MET A 1 17.63 -35.96 47.17
N TYR A 2 17.16 -35.21 46.17
CA TYR A 2 17.79 -34.81 44.89
C TYR A 2 16.87 -33.66 44.43
N ALA A 3 16.98 -32.46 45.02
CA ALA A 3 17.92 -31.39 44.69
C ALA A 3 17.87 -31.06 43.19
N GLY A 4 17.13 -30.01 42.87
CA GLY A 4 16.68 -29.68 41.53
C GLY A 4 17.78 -29.15 40.63
N PHE A 5 17.78 -29.59 39.38
CA PHE A 5 18.45 -28.94 38.24
C PHE A 5 17.74 -29.30 36.92
N GLY A 6 16.43 -29.56 36.94
CA GLY A 6 15.68 -29.98 35.75
C GLY A 6 14.93 -28.87 35.00
N ILE A 7 14.70 -27.72 35.64
CA ILE A 7 13.76 -26.71 35.15
C ILE A 7 14.48 -25.50 34.51
N SER A 8 15.80 -25.35 34.73
CA SER A 8 16.53 -24.15 34.30
C SER A 8 16.97 -24.14 32.83
N ILE A 9 17.04 -25.29 32.14
CA ILE A 9 17.57 -25.36 30.76
C ILE A 9 16.44 -25.34 29.72
N ILE A 10 15.25 -25.82 30.09
CA ILE A 10 14.09 -25.84 29.18
C ILE A 10 13.52 -24.41 28.98
N CYS A 11 13.58 -23.54 29.99
CA CYS A 11 13.09 -22.16 29.86
C CYS A 11 13.95 -21.28 28.95
N VAL A 12 15.26 -21.50 28.87
CA VAL A 12 16.15 -20.63 28.07
C VAL A 12 16.03 -20.94 26.58
N LEU A 13 15.77 -22.20 26.22
CA LEU A 13 15.59 -22.61 24.82
C LEU A 13 14.25 -22.11 24.24
N VAL A 14 13.19 -22.01 25.05
CA VAL A 14 11.90 -21.45 24.60
C VAL A 14 11.96 -19.92 24.39
N HIS A 15 12.96 -19.23 24.95
CA HIS A 15 13.13 -17.79 24.77
C HIS A 15 13.93 -17.39 23.53
N LEU A 16 14.68 -18.29 22.90
CA LEU A 16 15.56 -17.95 21.78
C LEU A 16 14.95 -18.16 20.38
N ASP A 17 13.85 -18.90 20.27
CA ASP A 17 13.17 -19.11 18.98
C ASP A 17 12.04 -18.11 18.69
N TYR A 18 11.73 -17.18 19.62
CA TYR A 18 10.54 -16.33 19.49
C TYR A 18 10.77 -14.97 18.80
N VAL A 19 12.01 -14.59 18.47
CA VAL A 19 12.26 -13.27 17.86
C VAL A 19 12.83 -13.44 16.46
N PHE A 20 12.07 -14.11 15.60
CA PHE A 20 12.12 -13.81 14.17
C PHE A 20 11.13 -12.67 13.92
N LEU A 21 11.56 -11.43 14.15
CA LEU A 21 10.82 -10.26 13.70
C LEU A 21 10.86 -10.30 12.17
N SER A 22 9.87 -10.93 11.57
CA SER A 22 9.67 -10.85 10.13
C SER A 22 9.45 -9.38 9.79
N GLU A 23 10.39 -8.79 9.06
CA GLU A 23 10.23 -7.54 8.34
C GLU A 23 9.21 -7.78 7.21
N GLN A 24 7.96 -8.02 7.59
CA GLN A 24 6.88 -8.19 6.63
C GLN A 24 6.57 -6.80 6.11
N GLY A 25 7.22 -6.42 5.01
CA GLY A 25 6.81 -5.26 4.23
C GLY A 25 5.30 -5.29 4.04
N LYS A 26 4.65 -4.14 4.19
CA LYS A 26 3.19 -4.03 4.04
C LYS A 26 2.78 -4.62 2.68
N SER A 27 1.93 -5.65 2.70
CA SER A 27 1.35 -6.17 1.45
C SER A 27 0.24 -5.22 0.97
N TYR A 28 0.28 -4.92 -0.32
CA TYR A 28 -0.73 -4.14 -1.04
C TYR A 28 -1.59 -5.03 -1.95
N ASP A 29 -1.61 -6.34 -1.68
CA ASP A 29 -2.44 -7.28 -2.42
C ASP A 29 -3.92 -6.85 -2.36
N GLU A 30 -4.56 -6.86 -3.53
CA GLU A 30 -5.98 -6.50 -3.71
C GLU A 30 -6.36 -5.05 -3.38
N TYR A 31 -5.40 -4.20 -3.04
CA TYR A 31 -5.64 -2.75 -2.99
C TYR A 31 -5.93 -2.24 -4.39
N SER A 32 -6.87 -1.31 -4.48
CA SER A 32 -7.28 -0.74 -5.76
C SER A 32 -7.22 0.77 -5.74
N LEU A 33 -6.83 1.37 -6.86
CA LEU A 33 -6.82 2.80 -7.08
C LEU A 33 -8.05 3.21 -7.89
N PHE A 34 -8.86 4.11 -7.31
CA PHE A 34 -10.08 4.61 -7.91
C PHE A 34 -9.94 6.09 -8.22
N ARG A 35 -10.43 6.50 -9.39
CA ARG A 35 -10.65 7.90 -9.74
C ARG A 35 -12.11 8.25 -9.56
N ILE A 36 -12.40 9.20 -8.70
CA ILE A 36 -13.76 9.63 -8.33
C ILE A 36 -13.93 11.09 -8.74
N THR A 37 -15.03 11.43 -9.44
CA THR A 37 -15.30 12.81 -9.85
C THR A 37 -16.53 13.36 -9.10
N PRO A 38 -16.36 14.26 -8.12
CA PRO A 38 -17.48 14.91 -7.45
C PRO A 38 -18.25 15.79 -8.44
N LYS A 39 -19.60 15.76 -8.36
CA LYS A 39 -20.49 16.50 -9.29
C LYS A 39 -21.26 17.64 -8.63
N ASN A 40 -21.21 17.71 -7.30
CA ASN A 40 -21.82 18.76 -6.50
C ASN A 40 -20.98 18.97 -5.22
N GLN A 41 -21.32 20.01 -4.45
CA GLN A 41 -20.61 20.35 -3.23
C GLN A 41 -20.68 19.23 -2.18
N SER A 42 -21.82 18.56 -2.03
CA SER A 42 -21.98 17.44 -1.09
C SER A 42 -21.02 16.28 -1.37
N HIS A 43 -20.80 15.96 -2.65
CA HIS A 43 -19.81 14.95 -3.06
C HIS A 43 -18.38 15.38 -2.70
N LEU A 44 -18.06 16.66 -2.89
CA LEU A 44 -16.76 17.21 -2.55
C LEU A 44 -16.52 17.19 -1.03
N ASP A 45 -17.52 17.59 -0.26
CA ASP A 45 -17.48 17.58 1.20
C ASP A 45 -17.31 16.15 1.74
N TYR A 46 -18.00 15.17 1.14
CA TYR A 46 -17.82 13.76 1.45
C TYR A 46 -16.37 13.31 1.25
N LEU A 47 -15.77 13.59 0.09
CA LEU A 47 -14.38 13.20 -0.20
C LEU A 47 -13.38 13.90 0.74
N SER A 48 -13.60 15.18 1.02
CA SER A 48 -12.79 15.96 1.98
C SER A 48 -12.91 15.45 3.42
N ASN A 49 -14.07 14.94 3.81
CA ASN A 49 -14.24 14.32 5.13
C ASN A 49 -13.63 12.92 5.16
N LEU A 50 -13.76 12.16 4.07
CA LEU A 50 -13.16 10.84 3.93
C LEU A 50 -11.63 10.92 4.06
N SER A 51 -11.00 11.92 3.45
CA SER A 51 -9.53 12.11 3.52
C SER A 51 -9.01 12.45 4.93
N LYS A 52 -9.88 12.85 5.86
CA LYS A 52 -9.50 13.12 7.26
C LYS A 52 -9.53 11.85 8.12
N THR A 53 -9.98 10.73 7.58
CA THR A 53 -10.08 9.46 8.30
C THR A 53 -8.69 8.83 8.44
N THR A 54 -8.21 8.62 9.68
CA THR A 54 -6.85 8.13 9.95
C THR A 54 -6.69 6.60 9.83
N SER A 55 -7.75 5.87 9.48
CA SER A 55 -7.78 4.40 9.54
C SER A 55 -6.84 3.68 8.56
N GLY A 56 -6.18 4.38 7.63
CA GLY A 56 -5.33 3.78 6.59
C GLY A 56 -6.09 2.95 5.53
N GLU A 57 -7.42 2.93 5.61
CA GLU A 57 -8.32 2.25 4.68
C GLU A 57 -8.50 3.01 3.37
N TYR A 58 -8.30 4.33 3.42
CA TYR A 58 -8.36 5.25 2.29
C TYR A 58 -7.08 6.06 2.27
N ASP A 59 -6.40 6.07 1.13
CA ASP A 59 -5.18 6.83 0.92
C ASP A 59 -5.32 7.65 -0.36
N PHE A 60 -5.29 8.97 -0.23
CA PHE A 60 -5.56 9.89 -1.34
C PHE A 60 -4.25 10.25 -2.04
N TRP A 61 -4.03 9.65 -3.21
CA TRP A 61 -2.91 10.00 -4.10
C TRP A 61 -3.13 11.37 -4.76
N LEU A 62 -4.39 11.70 -5.03
CA LEU A 62 -4.79 13.01 -5.52
C LEU A 62 -6.05 13.45 -4.77
N LEU A 63 -5.93 14.51 -3.97
CA LEU A 63 -7.07 15.16 -3.35
C LEU A 63 -7.67 16.19 -4.30
N THR A 64 -8.99 16.19 -4.42
CA THR A 64 -9.73 17.22 -5.16
C THR A 64 -10.25 18.31 -4.22
N THR A 65 -10.12 19.57 -4.63
CA THR A 65 -10.61 20.74 -3.88
C THR A 65 -11.79 21.41 -4.56
N SER A 66 -12.25 20.89 -5.71
CA SER A 66 -13.24 21.54 -6.56
C SER A 66 -14.19 20.53 -7.19
N VAL A 67 -15.44 20.96 -7.40
CA VAL A 67 -16.45 20.15 -8.10
C VAL A 67 -16.01 19.95 -9.56
N ASN A 68 -16.30 18.77 -10.13
CA ASN A 68 -15.88 18.31 -11.45
C ASN A 68 -14.38 18.04 -11.63
N HIS A 69 -13.55 18.19 -10.59
CA HIS A 69 -12.15 17.78 -10.63
C HIS A 69 -11.96 16.40 -9.99
N PRO A 70 -11.24 15.48 -10.63
CA PRO A 70 -11.07 14.11 -10.14
C PRO A 70 -10.22 14.06 -8.86
N ALA A 71 -10.54 13.10 -7.99
CA ALA A 71 -9.68 12.65 -6.90
C ALA A 71 -9.29 11.20 -7.14
N ASP A 72 -8.05 10.84 -6.80
CA ASP A 72 -7.52 9.48 -6.90
C ASP A 72 -7.30 8.93 -5.49
N VAL A 73 -7.95 7.81 -5.19
CA VAL A 73 -8.01 7.20 -3.87
C VAL A 73 -7.64 5.72 -3.95
N MET A 74 -6.57 5.35 -3.27
CA MET A 74 -6.23 3.96 -2.99
C MET A 74 -7.09 3.46 -1.83
N ILE A 75 -7.68 2.28 -2.02
CA ILE A 75 -8.71 1.74 -1.13
C ILE A 75 -8.31 0.34 -0.71
N ALA A 76 -8.38 0.08 0.60
CA ALA A 76 -8.14 -1.25 1.14
C ALA A 76 -9.27 -2.24 0.78
N PRO A 77 -8.96 -3.53 0.58
CA PRO A 77 -9.95 -4.55 0.20
C PRO A 77 -11.21 -4.60 1.08
N PRO A 78 -11.12 -4.51 2.43
CA PRO A 78 -12.29 -4.63 3.31
C PRO A 78 -13.36 -3.56 3.07
N VAL A 79 -12.96 -2.36 2.66
CA VAL A 79 -13.87 -1.21 2.49
C VAL A 79 -14.28 -0.97 1.03
N LYS A 80 -13.60 -1.61 0.06
CA LYS A 80 -13.83 -1.46 -1.39
C LYS A 80 -15.30 -1.61 -1.77
N GLN A 81 -15.94 -2.70 -1.34
CA GLN A 81 -17.34 -2.97 -1.70
C GLN A 81 -18.31 -1.95 -1.07
N GLY A 82 -18.02 -1.52 0.17
CA GLY A 82 -18.81 -0.50 0.86
C GLY A 82 -18.76 0.84 0.14
N LEU A 83 -17.57 1.28 -0.27
CA LEU A 83 -17.38 2.50 -1.03
C LEU A 83 -18.09 2.44 -2.39
N ILE A 84 -17.92 1.36 -3.16
CA ILE A 84 -18.59 1.17 -4.47
C ILE A 84 -20.11 1.31 -4.32
N ARG A 85 -20.68 0.67 -3.29
CA ARG A 85 -22.14 0.76 -3.03
C ARG A 85 -22.55 2.20 -2.71
N TYR A 86 -21.77 2.89 -1.88
CA TYR A 86 -22.04 4.29 -1.56
C TYR A 86 -22.00 5.17 -2.81
N LEU A 87 -20.92 5.12 -3.60
CA LEU A 87 -20.76 5.90 -4.83
C LEU A 87 -21.90 5.67 -5.82
N ASN A 88 -22.33 4.42 -5.99
CA ASN A 88 -23.48 4.08 -6.84
C ASN A 88 -24.81 4.61 -6.30
N THR A 89 -24.98 4.67 -4.97
CA THR A 89 -26.18 5.19 -4.31
C THR A 89 -26.31 6.69 -4.53
N VAL A 90 -25.22 7.44 -4.32
CA VAL A 90 -25.19 8.88 -4.53
C VAL A 90 -24.97 9.30 -5.99
N LYS A 91 -24.93 8.33 -6.91
CA LYS A 91 -24.67 8.54 -8.35
C LYS A 91 -23.41 9.37 -8.60
N MET A 92 -22.38 9.15 -7.78
CA MET A 92 -21.08 9.79 -7.95
C MET A 92 -20.26 8.98 -8.96
N PRO A 93 -19.87 9.57 -10.10
CA PRO A 93 -19.12 8.85 -11.13
C PRO A 93 -17.71 8.50 -10.63
N PHE A 94 -17.30 7.26 -10.89
CA PHE A 94 -15.98 6.75 -10.57
C PHE A 94 -15.49 5.78 -11.65
N SER A 95 -14.18 5.59 -11.72
CA SER A 95 -13.52 4.59 -12.58
C SER A 95 -12.38 3.93 -11.80
N VAL A 96 -12.15 2.64 -12.03
CA VAL A 96 -10.99 1.93 -11.47
C VAL A 96 -9.79 2.22 -12.35
N LEU A 97 -8.73 2.82 -11.79
CA LEU A 97 -7.46 3.06 -12.49
C LEU A 97 -6.54 1.85 -12.40
N ILE A 98 -6.45 1.25 -11.22
CA ILE A 98 -5.63 0.06 -10.95
C ILE A 98 -6.46 -0.86 -10.07
N ASP A 99 -6.75 -2.08 -10.51
CA ASP A 99 -7.58 -3.01 -9.73
C ASP A 99 -6.78 -3.73 -8.64
N ASN A 100 -5.51 -4.05 -8.90
CA ASN A 100 -4.61 -4.68 -7.95
C ASN A 100 -3.22 -4.00 -7.96
N ILE A 101 -2.98 -3.15 -6.97
CA ILE A 101 -1.71 -2.44 -6.80
C ILE A 101 -0.58 -3.42 -6.48
N GLY A 102 -0.84 -4.44 -5.65
CA GLY A 102 0.14 -5.48 -5.33
C GLY A 102 0.64 -6.24 -6.55
N GLU A 103 -0.22 -6.52 -7.52
CA GLU A 103 0.18 -7.13 -8.79
C GLU A 103 1.08 -6.21 -9.61
N LYS A 104 0.76 -4.91 -9.70
CA LYS A 104 1.58 -3.90 -10.38
C LYS A 104 2.98 -3.77 -9.76
N ILE A 105 3.05 -3.76 -8.43
CA ILE A 105 4.34 -3.75 -7.72
C ILE A 105 5.16 -5.01 -8.03
N LYS A 106 4.51 -6.18 -8.13
CA LYS A 106 5.21 -7.43 -8.48
C LYS A 106 5.71 -7.40 -9.93
N GLU A 107 4.88 -6.92 -10.86
CA GLU A 107 5.24 -6.73 -12.28
C GLU A 107 6.45 -5.80 -12.44
N ASP A 108 6.48 -4.68 -11.71
CA ASP A 108 7.61 -3.74 -11.74
C ASP A 108 8.90 -4.37 -11.20
N LYS A 109 8.81 -5.27 -10.21
CA LYS A 109 9.98 -6.01 -9.69
C LYS A 109 10.49 -7.09 -10.66
N LEU A 110 9.62 -7.63 -11.51
CA LEU A 110 9.94 -8.71 -12.44
C LEU A 110 10.43 -8.19 -13.80
N SER A 111 10.08 -6.94 -14.14
CA SER A 111 10.48 -6.28 -15.39
C SER A 111 11.90 -5.69 -15.30
N SER A 112 12.89 -6.52 -14.95
CA SER A 112 14.29 -6.23 -15.26
C SER A 112 14.47 -6.35 -16.78
N VAL A 113 14.30 -5.22 -17.47
CA VAL A 113 14.36 -5.12 -18.94
C VAL A 113 15.74 -5.54 -19.45
N GLU A 114 15.79 -6.37 -20.49
CA GLU A 114 16.98 -6.60 -21.31
C GLU A 114 17.49 -5.26 -21.87
N THR A 115 18.40 -4.62 -21.15
CA THR A 115 18.93 -3.30 -21.51
C THR A 115 20.42 -3.40 -21.82
N PRO A 116 20.93 -2.56 -22.75
CA PRO A 116 22.36 -2.52 -23.02
C PRO A 116 23.14 -2.26 -21.71
N PRO A 117 24.29 -2.91 -21.48
CA PRO A 117 25.05 -2.82 -20.21
C PRO A 117 25.37 -1.38 -19.76
N ALA A 118 25.47 -0.44 -20.71
CA ALA A 118 25.74 0.95 -20.44
C ALA A 118 24.55 1.75 -19.87
N LEU A 119 23.33 1.22 -19.92
CA LEU A 119 22.09 1.88 -19.50
C LEU A 119 21.27 1.06 -18.49
N GLU A 120 21.70 -0.16 -18.14
CA GLU A 120 21.01 -1.03 -17.17
C GLU A 120 20.69 -0.31 -15.86
N PHE A 121 21.61 0.54 -15.37
CA PHE A 121 21.40 1.29 -14.14
C PHE A 121 20.18 2.22 -14.19
N PHE A 122 19.97 2.93 -15.30
CA PHE A 122 18.84 3.86 -15.47
C PHE A 122 17.56 3.18 -15.95
N ALA A 123 17.65 1.90 -16.32
CA ALA A 123 16.54 1.13 -16.86
C ALA A 123 15.64 0.52 -15.78
N ALA A 124 16.14 0.44 -14.54
CA ALA A 124 15.44 -0.16 -13.42
C ALA A 124 15.49 0.74 -12.17
N TYR A 125 14.55 0.53 -11.26
CA TYR A 125 14.61 1.11 -9.93
C TYR A 125 15.79 0.52 -9.16
N GLN A 126 16.55 1.38 -8.50
CA GLN A 126 17.77 1.04 -7.77
C GLN A 126 17.53 1.23 -6.28
N ASP A 127 18.22 0.43 -5.47
CA ASP A 127 18.22 0.65 -4.02
C ASP A 127 18.98 1.93 -3.69
N ILE A 128 18.62 2.56 -2.56
CA ILE A 128 19.18 3.86 -2.19
C ILE A 128 20.70 3.82 -1.97
N GLU A 129 21.22 2.65 -1.59
CA GLU A 129 22.65 2.40 -1.43
C GLU A 129 23.38 2.53 -2.78
N ASP A 130 22.85 1.91 -3.85
CA ASP A 130 23.42 1.96 -5.20
C ASP A 130 23.38 3.37 -5.79
N VAL A 131 22.33 4.15 -5.48
CA VAL A 131 22.23 5.55 -5.92
C VAL A 131 23.26 6.43 -5.21
N SER A 132 23.56 6.17 -3.94
CA SER A 132 24.51 6.95 -3.14
C SER A 132 25.95 6.85 -3.67
N ASP A 133 26.32 5.69 -4.22
CA ASP A 133 27.67 5.44 -4.76
C ASP A 133 27.95 6.16 -6.08
N LEU A 134 26.92 6.67 -6.77
CA LEU A 134 27.08 7.43 -8.03
C LEU A 134 27.31 8.93 -7.84
N ILE A 135 27.01 9.47 -6.66
CA ILE A 135 27.02 10.92 -6.40
C ILE A 135 28.31 11.34 -5.67
N ASN A 136 29.11 10.38 -5.19
CA ASN A 136 30.40 10.58 -4.52
C ASN A 136 31.58 10.18 -5.42
#